data_AF-A0A7K4P7J3-F1
#
_entry.id   AF-A0A7K4P7J3-F1
#
_cell.length_a   1.000
_cell.length_b   1.000
_cell.length_c   1.000
_cell.angle_alpha   90.00
_cell.angle_beta   90.00
_cell.angle_gamma   90.00
#
_symmetry.space_group_name_H-M   'P 1'
#
loop_
_entity.id
_entity.type
_entity.pdbx_description
1 polymer ?
#
loop_
_entity_poly.entity_id
_entity_poly.type
_entity_poly.pdbx_seq_one_letter_code
_entity_poly.pdbx_strand_id
1 'polypeptide(L)'
;QSESLVVCDVAEDLVEKLRKFRFRKETNNAAIIMKIDKDKQLVVLDEEHEGISPDELKDELPERQPRYPCHAAAIWTYSLLEAVQKKTFIVYSYKYQHEDGRVSYPLCFIFSSPVGCKPEQQMMYAGSKNKLVQTAELTKVFEIRNTEDLTEEWLREKLGFFH
;
A
#
# COMPACT_ATOMS: atom_id res chain seq x y z
N GLN A 1 19.49 21.63 -13.11
CA GLN A 1 20.04 20.80 -12.00
C GLN A 1 19.36 19.45 -12.11
N SER A 2 20.13 18.41 -12.36
CA SER A 2 19.64 17.03 -12.45
C SER A 2 19.20 16.62 -11.04
N GLU A 3 17.88 16.62 -10.82
CA GLU A 3 17.29 16.16 -9.56
C GLU A 3 17.56 14.66 -9.47
N SER A 4 18.58 14.28 -8.70
CA SER A 4 18.97 12.89 -8.52
C SER A 4 17.82 12.14 -7.85
N LEU A 5 17.28 11.13 -8.53
CA LEU A 5 16.28 10.23 -7.96
C LEU A 5 16.84 9.62 -6.68
N VAL A 6 16.30 10.02 -5.53
CA VAL A 6 16.62 9.39 -4.24
C VAL A 6 15.87 8.05 -4.21
N VAL A 7 16.58 6.99 -4.54
CA VAL A 7 16.09 5.62 -4.41
C VAL A 7 16.40 5.14 -3.00
N CYS A 8 15.38 4.69 -2.29
CA CYS A 8 15.52 4.15 -0.94
C CYS A 8 15.82 2.65 -0.98
N ASP A 9 16.63 2.18 -0.04
CA ASP A 9 16.89 0.77 0.16
C ASP A 9 15.74 0.12 0.94
N VAL A 10 15.60 -1.20 0.85
CA VAL A 10 14.59 -1.96 1.60
C VAL A 10 15.25 -2.46 2.88
N ALA A 11 14.63 -2.25 4.05
CA ALA A 11 15.15 -2.76 5.30
C ALA A 11 15.21 -4.31 5.28
N GLU A 12 16.30 -4.89 5.81
CA GLU A 12 16.48 -6.35 5.82
C GLU A 12 15.35 -7.06 6.59
N ASP A 13 14.93 -6.50 7.73
CA ASP A 13 13.78 -6.98 8.52
C ASP A 13 12.48 -7.05 7.70
N LEU A 14 12.27 -6.07 6.81
CA LEU A 14 11.11 -6.03 5.92
C LEU A 14 11.21 -7.12 4.85
N VAL A 15 12.40 -7.37 4.30
CA VAL A 15 12.62 -8.46 3.32
C VAL A 15 12.32 -9.82 3.95
N GLU A 16 12.77 -10.06 5.19
CA GLU A 16 12.46 -11.30 5.89
C GLU A 16 10.95 -11.49 6.10
N LYS A 17 10.25 -10.41 6.46
CA LYS A 17 8.79 -10.44 6.60
C LYS A 17 8.08 -10.68 5.27
N LEU A 18 8.47 -9.99 4.19
CA LEU A 18 7.91 -10.21 2.85
C LEU A 18 8.15 -11.64 2.37
N ARG A 19 9.32 -12.21 2.68
CA ARG A 19 9.62 -13.61 2.39
C ARG A 19 8.71 -14.55 3.18
N LYS A 20 8.55 -14.34 4.49
CA LYS A 20 7.61 -15.11 5.34
C LYS A 20 6.18 -14.98 4.82
N PHE A 21 5.77 -13.78 4.43
CA PHE A 21 4.45 -13.48 3.89
C PHE A 21 4.18 -14.21 2.58
N ARG A 22 5.19 -14.34 1.71
CA ARG A 22 5.10 -15.11 0.46
C ARG A 22 4.94 -16.61 0.67
N PHE A 23 5.62 -17.15 1.69
CA PHE A 23 5.55 -18.59 2.02
C PHE A 23 4.51 -18.92 3.09
N ARG A 24 3.65 -17.96 3.43
CA ARG A 24 2.57 -18.10 4.40
C ARG A 24 1.61 -19.22 3.98
N LYS A 25 1.16 -20.03 4.94
CA LYS A 25 0.25 -21.17 4.69
C LYS A 25 -1.19 -20.89 5.12
N GLU A 26 -1.40 -19.77 5.81
CA GLU A 26 -2.69 -19.35 6.31
C GLU A 26 -3.62 -18.97 5.16
N THR A 27 -4.90 -19.32 5.34
CA THR A 27 -5.96 -19.14 4.34
C THR A 27 -6.72 -17.83 4.49
N ASN A 28 -6.17 -16.89 5.26
CA ASN A 28 -6.80 -15.63 5.58
C ASN A 28 -6.22 -14.52 4.69
N ASN A 29 -7.04 -13.52 4.38
CA ASN A 29 -6.55 -12.29 3.76
C ASN A 29 -5.52 -11.66 4.68
N ALA A 30 -4.52 -10.99 4.13
CA ALA A 30 -3.60 -10.22 4.94
C ALA A 30 -3.01 -9.07 4.14
N ALA A 31 -2.61 -8.02 4.83
CA ALA A 31 -2.02 -6.84 4.25
C ALA A 31 -0.75 -6.45 5.02
N ILE A 32 0.29 -6.06 4.30
CA ILE A 32 1.46 -5.40 4.87
C ILE A 32 1.51 -4.00 4.29
N ILE A 33 1.45 -2.99 5.14
CA ILE A 33 1.60 -1.58 4.79
C ILE A 33 3.04 -1.17 5.08
N MET A 34 3.66 -0.53 4.11
CA MET A 34 5.05 -0.07 4.17
C MET A 34 5.11 1.42 3.83
N LYS A 35 6.04 2.09 4.49
CA LYS A 35 6.34 3.52 4.29
C LYS A 35 7.82 3.73 4.04
N ILE A 36 8.14 4.84 3.40
CA ILE A 36 9.52 5.31 3.29
C ILE A 36 9.81 6.28 4.43
N ASP A 37 10.79 5.94 5.26
CA ASP A 37 11.38 6.86 6.22
C ASP A 37 12.36 7.78 5.48
N LYS A 38 12.02 9.07 5.39
CA LYS A 38 12.86 10.06 4.69
C LYS A 38 14.22 10.26 5.35
N ASP A 39 14.25 10.20 6.68
CA ASP A 39 15.47 10.43 7.46
C ASP A 39 16.50 9.32 7.27
N LYS A 40 16.01 8.08 7.11
CA LYS A 40 16.85 6.90 6.92
C LYS A 40 17.01 6.50 5.45
N GLN A 41 16.21 7.08 4.55
CA GLN A 41 16.10 6.67 3.14
C GLN A 41 15.89 5.15 2.99
N LEU A 42 15.07 4.57 3.89
CA LEU A 42 14.78 3.14 3.95
C LEU A 42 13.28 2.91 3.90
N VAL A 43 12.87 1.84 3.21
CA VAL A 43 11.51 1.32 3.28
C VAL A 43 11.36 0.49 4.55
N VAL A 44 10.46 0.92 5.42
CA VAL A 44 10.15 0.26 6.69
C VAL A 44 8.71 -0.25 6.67
N LEU A 45 8.46 -1.29 7.47
CA LEU A 45 7.11 -1.72 7.76
C LEU A 45 6.41 -0.66 8.61
N ASP A 46 5.21 -0.27 8.22
CA ASP A 46 4.36 0.60 9.01
C ASP A 46 3.41 -0.26 9.85
N GLU A 47 2.59 -1.06 9.18
CA GLU A 47 1.53 -1.85 9.79
C GLU A 47 1.37 -3.21 9.11
N GLU A 48 0.90 -4.19 9.86
CA GLU A 48 0.65 -5.56 9.41
C GLU A 48 -0.74 -5.97 9.88
N HIS A 49 -1.57 -6.36 8.94
CA HIS A 49 -2.98 -6.69 9.16
C HIS A 49 -3.24 -8.13 8.75
N GLU A 50 -3.92 -8.89 9.61
CA GLU A 50 -4.34 -10.26 9.34
C GLU A 50 -5.87 -10.36 9.36
N GLY A 51 -6.45 -10.98 8.34
CA GLY A 51 -7.89 -11.17 8.22
C GLY A 51 -8.68 -9.96 7.72
N ILE A 52 -8.01 -8.92 7.23
CA ILE A 52 -8.66 -7.69 6.75
C ILE A 52 -9.27 -7.85 5.34
N SER A 53 -10.45 -7.29 5.12
CA SER A 53 -11.07 -7.18 3.80
C SER A 53 -10.46 -6.01 2.99
N PRO A 54 -10.54 -6.00 1.64
CA PRO A 54 -10.01 -4.87 0.86
C PRO A 54 -10.75 -3.56 1.20
N ASP A 55 -12.03 -3.65 1.57
CA ASP A 55 -12.82 -2.51 2.01
C ASP A 55 -12.40 -1.98 3.38
N GLU A 56 -12.10 -2.82 4.36
CA GLU A 56 -11.57 -2.36 5.64
C GLU A 56 -10.14 -1.80 5.48
N LEU A 57 -9.35 -2.40 4.59
CA LEU A 57 -8.00 -1.94 4.30
C LEU A 57 -7.97 -0.50 3.77
N LYS A 58 -9.01 -0.05 3.06
CA LYS A 58 -9.11 1.33 2.60
C LYS A 58 -9.28 2.33 3.75
N ASP A 59 -9.95 1.90 4.83
CA ASP A 59 -10.22 2.76 5.99
C ASP A 59 -8.98 2.87 6.90
N GLU A 60 -8.10 1.86 6.90
CA GLU A 60 -6.79 1.90 7.57
C GLU A 60 -5.78 2.80 6.83
N LEU A 61 -5.98 3.03 5.53
CA LEU A 61 -5.09 3.90 4.78
C LEU A 61 -5.30 5.37 5.17
N PRO A 62 -4.22 6.17 5.28
CA PRO A 62 -4.32 7.58 5.61
C PRO A 62 -4.90 8.38 4.43
N GLU A 63 -6.23 8.33 4.30
CA GLU A 63 -6.97 9.14 3.36
C GLU A 63 -7.43 10.45 4.00
N ARG A 64 -7.27 11.50 3.21
CA ARG A 64 -7.44 12.88 3.64
C ARG A 64 -8.93 13.23 3.69
N GLN A 65 -9.62 12.94 4.80
CA GLN A 65 -10.58 13.86 5.45
C GLN A 65 -11.29 13.20 6.65
N PRO A 66 -11.54 13.93 7.76
CA PRO A 66 -12.47 13.46 8.78
C PRO A 66 -13.87 13.33 8.16
N ARG A 67 -14.46 12.13 8.19
CA ARG A 67 -15.85 11.90 7.73
C ARG A 67 -16.92 12.55 8.63
N TYR A 68 -16.52 13.34 9.63
CA TYR A 68 -17.41 14.16 10.44
C TYR A 68 -16.75 15.47 10.86
N PRO A 69 -17.23 16.64 10.40
CA PRO A 69 -17.22 17.81 11.26
C PRO A 69 -18.42 17.69 12.21
N CYS A 70 -18.24 17.06 13.37
CA CYS A 70 -19.07 17.47 14.50
C CYS A 70 -18.85 18.97 14.68
N HIS A 71 -19.92 19.74 14.66
CA HIS A 71 -19.97 21.20 14.80
C HIS A 71 -19.31 21.69 16.10
N ALA A 72 -17.98 21.65 16.20
CA ALA A 72 -17.24 22.37 17.22
C ALA A 72 -15.74 22.37 16.89
N ALA A 73 -15.13 23.54 17.11
CA ALA A 73 -13.70 23.78 17.27
C ALA A 73 -12.85 23.92 15.99
N ALA A 74 -12.92 25.14 15.43
CA ALA A 74 -12.02 25.74 14.45
C ALA A 74 -10.54 25.93 14.92
N ILE A 75 -10.09 25.21 15.95
CA ILE A 75 -8.72 25.31 16.51
C ILE A 75 -7.90 24.04 16.23
N TRP A 76 -8.54 22.90 15.89
CA TRP A 76 -7.83 21.66 15.54
C TRP A 76 -7.45 21.53 14.06
N THR A 77 -7.80 22.51 13.22
CA THR A 77 -7.63 22.44 11.77
C THR A 77 -6.17 22.48 11.33
N TYR A 78 -5.27 23.13 12.09
CA TYR A 78 -3.86 23.24 11.70
C TYR A 78 -3.08 21.91 11.83
N SER A 79 -3.38 21.09 12.84
CA SER A 79 -2.70 19.79 13.02
C SER A 79 -3.30 18.68 12.15
N LEU A 80 -4.56 18.82 11.70
CA LEU A 80 -5.19 17.91 10.73
C LEU A 80 -4.75 18.15 9.27
N LEU A 81 -4.18 19.33 8.98
CA LEU A 81 -3.69 19.68 7.64
C LEU A 81 -2.33 19.04 7.28
N GLU A 82 -1.63 18.40 8.22
CA GLU A 82 -0.42 17.60 7.96
C GLU A 82 -0.70 16.09 7.82
N ALA A 83 -1.89 15.60 8.16
CA ALA A 83 -2.34 14.22 7.96
C ALA A 83 -2.68 13.90 6.49
N VAL A 84 -2.05 14.64 5.59
CA VAL A 84 -2.49 14.86 4.24
C VAL A 84 -1.55 14.09 3.33
N GLN A 85 -2.10 13.09 2.63
CA GLN A 85 -1.46 12.47 1.46
C GLN A 85 -0.10 11.84 1.77
N LYS A 86 -0.11 10.87 2.69
CA LYS A 86 1.00 9.93 2.81
C LYS A 86 0.85 8.89 1.69
N LYS A 87 1.88 8.76 0.86
CA LYS A 87 1.99 7.63 -0.07
C LYS A 87 2.34 6.39 0.73
N THR A 88 1.76 5.26 0.37
CA THR A 88 2.00 3.98 1.04
C THR A 88 2.15 2.88 0.00
N PHE A 89 3.01 1.92 0.33
CA PHE A 89 3.10 0.67 -0.42
C PHE A 89 2.36 -0.40 0.37
N ILE A 90 1.60 -1.21 -0.33
CA ILE A 90 0.76 -2.23 0.29
C ILE A 90 1.06 -3.54 -0.42
N VAL A 91 1.30 -4.59 0.35
CA VAL A 91 1.31 -5.96 -0.17
C VAL A 91 0.09 -6.65 0.40
N TYR A 92 -0.83 -7.00 -0.48
CA TYR A 92 -2.09 -7.62 -0.10
C TYR A 92 -2.15 -9.05 -0.62
N SER A 93 -2.34 -10.01 0.29
CA SER A 93 -2.66 -11.38 -0.01
C SER A 93 -4.17 -11.53 0.01
N TYR A 94 -4.75 -11.75 -1.17
CA TYR A 94 -6.20 -11.87 -1.32
C TYR A 94 -6.60 -13.32 -1.53
N LYS A 95 -7.58 -13.81 -0.78
CA LYS A 95 -8.20 -15.11 -1.02
C LYS A 95 -9.13 -15.01 -2.25
N TYR A 96 -8.60 -15.35 -3.41
CA TYR A 96 -9.37 -15.36 -4.66
C TYR A 96 -9.99 -16.74 -4.90
N GLN A 97 -11.32 -16.81 -4.86
CA GLN A 97 -12.08 -17.99 -5.25
C GLN A 97 -12.39 -17.91 -6.74
N HIS A 98 -11.91 -18.89 -7.49
CA HIS A 98 -12.21 -19.06 -8.92
C HIS A 98 -13.60 -19.67 -9.11
N GLU A 99 -14.21 -19.43 -10.27
CA GLU A 99 -15.51 -20.03 -10.62
C GLU A 99 -15.47 -21.57 -10.68
N ASP A 100 -14.31 -22.16 -10.98
CA ASP A 100 -14.04 -23.61 -10.94
C ASP A 100 -13.95 -24.19 -9.50
N GLY A 101 -14.21 -23.38 -8.48
CA GLY A 101 -14.14 -23.78 -7.06
C GLY A 101 -12.72 -23.86 -6.48
N ARG A 102 -11.69 -23.56 -7.27
CA ARG A 102 -10.30 -23.46 -6.79
C ARG A 102 -10.11 -22.19 -5.99
N VAL A 103 -9.32 -22.27 -4.92
CA VAL A 103 -8.93 -21.08 -4.14
C VAL A 103 -7.45 -20.82 -4.38
N SER A 104 -7.12 -19.58 -4.71
CA SER A 104 -5.75 -19.11 -4.88
C SER A 104 -5.49 -17.90 -3.99
N TYR A 105 -4.23 -17.69 -3.62
CA TYR A 105 -3.81 -16.57 -2.79
C TYR A 105 -2.79 -15.72 -3.55
N PRO A 106 -3.22 -14.97 -4.58
CA PRO A 106 -2.32 -14.07 -5.28
C PRO A 106 -1.82 -12.95 -4.35
N LEU A 107 -0.50 -12.77 -4.34
CA LEU A 107 0.17 -11.63 -3.70
C LEU A 107 0.14 -10.44 -4.66
N CYS A 108 -0.53 -9.38 -4.23
CA CYS A 108 -0.70 -8.16 -5.00
C CYS A 108 0.09 -7.03 -4.35
N PHE A 109 0.95 -6.38 -5.12
CA PHE A 109 1.54 -5.13 -4.72
C PHE A 109 0.62 -3.98 -5.15
N ILE A 110 0.22 -3.13 -4.22
CA ILE A 110 -0.64 -1.99 -4.48
C ILE A 110 0.07 -0.73 -4.00
N PHE A 111 0.29 0.20 -4.92
CA PHE A 111 0.88 1.49 -4.62
C PHE A 111 -0.22 2.54 -4.49
N SER A 112 -0.41 3.07 -3.28
CA SER A 112 -1.33 4.19 -3.05
C SER A 112 -0.59 5.51 -3.23
N SER A 113 -0.95 6.25 -4.27
CA SER A 113 -0.36 7.54 -4.62
C SER A 113 -1.44 8.60 -4.82
N PRO A 114 -2.00 9.16 -3.74
CA PRO A 114 -3.03 10.19 -3.84
C PRO A 114 -2.53 11.46 -4.55
N VAL A 115 -3.43 12.09 -5.32
CA VAL A 115 -3.13 13.32 -6.07
C VAL A 115 -2.85 14.50 -5.11
N GLY A 116 -1.81 15.28 -5.40
CA GLY A 116 -1.42 16.45 -4.60
C GLY A 116 -0.20 16.29 -3.70
N CYS A 117 0.43 15.11 -3.70
CA CYS A 117 1.71 14.92 -3.03
C CYS A 117 2.81 15.80 -3.66
N LYS A 118 3.83 16.18 -2.87
CA LYS A 118 5.02 16.88 -3.38
C LYS A 118 5.72 16.06 -4.48
N PRO A 119 6.19 16.69 -5.58
CA PRO A 119 6.91 16.00 -6.66
C PRO A 119 8.09 15.16 -6.16
N GLU A 120 8.88 15.70 -5.22
CA GLU A 120 10.00 15.01 -4.58
C GLU A 120 9.60 13.67 -3.95
N GLN A 121 8.48 13.63 -3.21
CA GLN A 121 7.97 12.38 -2.62
C GLN A 121 7.45 11.43 -3.70
N GLN A 122 6.86 11.94 -4.78
CA GLN A 122 6.41 11.10 -5.87
C GLN A 122 7.59 10.41 -6.56
N MET A 123 8.68 11.15 -6.80
CA MET A 123 9.89 10.62 -7.39
C MET A 123 10.57 9.58 -6.49
N MET A 124 10.68 9.85 -5.18
CA MET A 124 11.26 8.92 -4.21
C MET A 124 10.48 7.58 -4.14
N TYR A 125 9.16 7.65 -4.04
CA TYR A 125 8.32 6.43 -4.02
C TYR A 125 8.33 5.71 -5.37
N ALA A 126 8.24 6.43 -6.49
CA ALA A 126 8.28 5.81 -7.82
C ALA A 126 9.62 5.12 -8.12
N GLY A 127 10.74 5.72 -7.73
CA GLY A 127 12.08 5.12 -7.88
C GLY A 127 12.28 3.90 -7.00
N SER A 128 11.82 3.96 -5.74
CA SER A 128 11.94 2.88 -4.77
C SER A 128 10.99 1.70 -5.05
N LYS A 129 9.84 1.97 -5.72
CA LYS A 129 8.86 0.95 -6.11
C LYS A 129 9.51 -0.21 -6.88
N ASN A 130 10.29 0.11 -7.92
CA ASN A 130 10.88 -0.91 -8.78
C ASN A 130 11.84 -1.82 -8.00
N LYS A 131 12.64 -1.22 -7.11
CA LYS A 131 13.57 -1.96 -6.25
C LYS A 131 12.83 -2.88 -5.29
N LEU A 132 11.75 -2.39 -4.68
CA LEU A 132 10.96 -3.18 -3.74
C LEU A 132 10.23 -4.33 -4.43
N VAL A 133 9.62 -4.08 -5.60
CA VAL A 133 8.96 -5.13 -6.41
C VAL A 133 9.96 -6.22 -6.81
N GLN A 134 11.17 -5.83 -7.25
CA GLN A 134 12.23 -6.78 -7.59
C GLN A 134 12.70 -7.60 -6.38
N THR A 135 12.88 -6.94 -5.23
CA THR A 135 13.35 -7.59 -3.99
C THR A 135 12.30 -8.55 -3.43
N ALA A 136 11.02 -8.18 -3.54
CA ALA A 136 9.90 -8.98 -3.06
C ALA A 136 9.44 -10.05 -4.08
N GLU A 137 10.03 -10.07 -5.29
CA GLU A 137 9.64 -10.93 -6.42
C GLU A 137 8.13 -10.90 -6.71
N LEU A 138 7.52 -9.72 -6.61
CA LEU A 138 6.09 -9.54 -6.82
C LEU A 138 5.81 -9.38 -8.32
N THR A 139 4.91 -10.20 -8.85
CA THR A 139 4.55 -10.16 -10.27
C THR A 139 3.33 -9.28 -10.56
N LYS A 140 2.42 -9.17 -9.58
CA LYS A 140 1.18 -8.40 -9.70
C LYS A 140 1.35 -7.04 -9.05
N VAL A 141 1.58 -6.01 -9.86
CA VAL A 141 1.84 -4.64 -9.40
C VAL A 141 0.73 -3.72 -9.90
N PHE A 142 0.04 -3.10 -8.96
CA PHE A 142 -1.07 -2.18 -9.20
C PHE A 142 -0.80 -0.82 -8.56
N GLU A 143 -1.42 0.21 -9.10
CA GLU A 143 -1.31 1.58 -8.62
C GLU A 143 -2.72 2.20 -8.56
N ILE A 144 -3.01 2.84 -7.43
CA ILE A 144 -4.26 3.56 -7.18
C ILE A 144 -3.94 5.02 -6.84
N ARG A 145 -4.82 5.92 -7.30
CA ARG A 145 -4.70 7.38 -7.06
C ARG A 145 -5.71 7.88 -6.03
N ASN A 146 -6.68 7.06 -5.67
CA ASN A 146 -7.69 7.30 -4.66
C ASN A 146 -7.80 6.00 -3.84
N THR A 147 -7.92 6.06 -2.52
CA THR A 147 -8.09 4.82 -1.75
C THR A 147 -9.52 4.28 -1.84
N GLU A 148 -10.49 5.09 -2.28
CA GLU A 148 -11.82 4.61 -2.65
C GLU A 148 -11.81 3.62 -3.83
N ASP A 149 -10.80 3.68 -4.71
CA ASP A 149 -10.64 2.73 -5.81
C ASP A 149 -10.24 1.33 -5.31
N LEU A 150 -9.77 1.21 -4.07
CA LEU A 150 -9.38 -0.05 -3.45
C LEU A 150 -10.62 -0.80 -2.97
N THR A 151 -11.33 -1.44 -3.90
CA THR A 151 -12.49 -2.30 -3.62
C THR A 151 -12.22 -3.75 -4.00
N GLU A 152 -13.02 -4.67 -3.45
CA GLU A 152 -12.96 -6.08 -3.84
C GLU A 152 -13.21 -6.26 -5.35
N GLU A 153 -14.18 -5.54 -5.90
CA GLU A 153 -14.55 -5.58 -7.30
C GLU A 153 -13.37 -5.17 -8.20
N TRP A 154 -12.74 -4.04 -7.88
CA TRP A 154 -11.56 -3.56 -8.60
C TRP A 154 -10.42 -4.59 -8.55
N LEU A 155 -10.15 -5.15 -7.37
CA LEU A 155 -9.08 -6.13 -7.20
C LEU A 155 -9.37 -7.41 -8.00
N ARG A 156 -10.63 -7.87 -7.99
CA ARG A 156 -11.07 -9.04 -8.75
C ARG A 156 -10.94 -8.82 -10.26
N GLU A 157 -11.32 -7.64 -10.75
CA GLU A 157 -11.14 -7.27 -12.16
C GLU A 157 -9.66 -7.31 -12.56
N LYS A 158 -8.79 -6.68 -11.75
CA LYS A 158 -7.34 -6.69 -11.99
C LYS A 158 -6.72 -8.08 -11.92
N LEU A 159 -7.22 -8.94 -11.03
CA LEU A 159 -6.77 -10.32 -10.90
C LEU A 159 -7.25 -11.21 -12.05
N GLY A 160 -8.46 -10.95 -12.57
CA GLY A 160 -9.05 -11.66 -13.70
C GLY A 160 -8.24 -11.50 -14.99
N PHE A 161 -7.55 -10.37 -15.17
CA PHE A 161 -6.65 -10.15 -16.33
C PHE A 161 -5.45 -11.10 -16.41
N PHE A 162 -5.11 -11.81 -15.32
CA PHE A 162 -3.98 -12.74 -15.27
C PHE A 162 -4.39 -14.21 -15.39
N HIS A 163 -5.60 -14.49 -15.88
CA HIS A 163 -6.12 -15.80 -16.25
C HIS A 163 -6.57 -15.79 -17.71
#